data_AF-A0A349CZV9-F1
#
_entry.id   AF-A0A349CZV9-F1
#
_cell.length_a   1.000
_cell.length_b   1.000
_cell.length_c   1.000
_cell.angle_alpha   90.00
_cell.angle_beta   90.00
_cell.angle_gamma   90.00
#
_symmetry.space_group_name_H-M   'P 1'
#
loop_
_entity.id
_entity.type
_entity.pdbx_description
1 polymer ?
#
loop_
_entity_poly.entity_id
_entity_poly.type
_entity_poly.pdbx_seq_one_letter_code
_entity_poly.pdbx_strand_id
1 'polypeptide(L)' 'MVSPQTGRQLVALVDNVESLAAATGRADLAERLENTRKRLQDPNVRVIVVGEFKKGKSKLINALVNAPVCP' A
#
# COMPACT_ATOMS: atom_id res chain seq x y z
N MET A 1 5.66 -9.61 -8.72
CA MET A 1 5.49 -8.15 -8.89
C MET A 1 4.22 -7.97 -9.70
N VAL A 2 3.11 -7.60 -9.06
CA VAL A 2 1.83 -7.40 -9.77
C VAL A 2 2.04 -6.27 -10.78
N SER A 3 1.69 -6.48 -12.05
CA SER A 3 1.86 -5.45 -13.07
C SER A 3 1.09 -4.18 -12.65
N PRO A 4 1.62 -2.97 -12.86
CA PRO A 4 0.90 -1.72 -12.58
C PRO A 4 -0.42 -1.58 -13.35
N GLN A 5 -0.65 -2.42 -14.37
CA GLN A 5 -1.95 -2.55 -15.04
C GLN A 5 -2.92 -3.41 -14.23
N THR A 6 -2.46 -4.52 -13.66
CA THR A 6 -3.29 -5.44 -12.83
C THR A 6 -3.77 -4.74 -11.55
N GLY A 7 -2.94 -3.91 -10.92
CA GLY A 7 -3.35 -3.11 -9.76
C GLY A 7 -4.50 -2.15 -10.08
N ARG A 8 -4.43 -1.45 -11.22
CA ARG A 8 -5.51 -0.57 -11.70
C ARG A 8 -6.80 -1.33 -12.01
N GLN A 9 -6.69 -2.52 -12.61
CA GLN A 9 -7.86 -3.38 -12.88
C GLN A 9 -8.53 -3.86 -11.59
N LEU A 10 -7.74 -4.23 -10.56
CA LEU A 10 -8.26 -4.63 -9.25
C LEU A 10 -9.00 -3.49 -8.54
N VAL A 11 -8.45 -2.27 -8.58
CA VAL A 11 -9.12 -1.09 -8.02
C VAL A 11 -10.47 -0.85 -8.71
N ALA A 12 -10.50 -0.88 -10.05
CA ALA A 12 -11.75 -0.70 -10.79
C ALA A 12 -12.80 -1.80 -10.47
N LEU A 13 -12.36 -3.04 -10.25
CA LEU A 13 -13.25 -4.13 -9.84
C LEU A 13 -13.85 -3.87 -8.44
N VAL A 14 -13.02 -3.45 -7.48
CA VAL A 14 -13.46 -3.15 -6.11
C VAL A 14 -14.49 -2.02 -6.12
N ASP A 15 -14.25 -0.94 -6.88
CA ASP A 15 -15.16 0.21 -6.99
C ASP A 15 -16.55 -0.19 -7.53
N ASN A 16 -16.58 -1.08 -8.53
CA ASN A 16 -17.83 -1.59 -9.09
C ASN A 16 -18.61 -2.44 -8.08
N VAL A 17 -17.92 -3.33 -7.35
CA VAL A 17 -18.56 -4.20 -6.35
C VAL A 17 -19.03 -3.39 -5.14
N GLU A 18 -18.30 -2.36 -4.74
CA GLU A 18 -18.69 -1.46 -3.65
C GLU A 18 -19.97 -0.70 -3.99
N SER A 19 -20.06 -0.17 -5.21
CA SER A 19 -21.26 0.51 -5.70
C SER A 19 -22.50 -0.40 -5.69
N LEU A 20 -22.33 -1.67 -6.07
CA LEU A 20 -23.39 -2.69 -6.02
C LEU A 20 -23.77 -3.08 -4.59
N ALA A 21 -22.79 -3.22 -3.68
CA ALA A 21 -23.03 -3.51 -2.28
C ALA A 21 -23.81 -2.37 -1.59
N ALA A 22 -23.45 -1.11 -1.88
CA ALA A 22 -24.17 0.04 -1.38
C ALA A 22 -25.61 0.09 -1.90
N ALA A 23 -25.81 -0.14 -3.20
CA ALA A 23 -27.13 -0.16 -3.83
C ALA A 23 -28.04 -1.28 -3.30
N THR A 24 -27.47 -2.37 -2.80
CA THR A 24 -28.20 -3.52 -2.24
C THR A 24 -28.40 -3.44 -0.72
N GLY A 25 -28.03 -2.32 -0.09
CA GLY A 25 -28.19 -2.11 1.36
C GLY A 25 -27.17 -2.86 2.22
N ARG A 26 -26.10 -3.38 1.63
CA ARG A 26 -25.00 -4.10 2.31
C ARG A 26 -23.88 -3.17 2.74
N ALA A 27 -24.20 -2.28 3.67
CA ALA A 27 -23.25 -1.30 4.22
C ALA A 27 -22.00 -1.97 4.83
N ASP A 28 -22.16 -3.17 5.40
CA ASP A 28 -21.06 -4.00 5.92
C ASP A 28 -20.02 -4.37 4.85
N LEU A 29 -20.50 -4.69 3.64
CA LEU A 29 -19.63 -5.04 2.52
C LEU A 29 -19.00 -3.81 1.89
N ALA A 30 -19.75 -2.71 1.79
CA ALA A 30 -19.22 -1.44 1.29
C ALA A 30 -18.03 -0.96 2.13
N GLU A 31 -18.15 -0.97 3.47
CA GLU A 31 -17.06 -0.58 4.37
C GLU A 31 -15.82 -1.48 4.23
N ARG A 32 -16.01 -2.78 4.04
CA ARG A 32 -14.90 -3.73 3.82
C ARG A 32 -14.20 -3.48 2.47
N LEU A 33 -14.97 -3.14 1.44
CA LEU A 33 -14.43 -2.86 0.10
C LEU A 33 -13.67 -1.54 0.09
N GLU A 34 -14.16 -0.51 0.77
CA GLU A 34 -13.46 0.77 0.95
C GLU A 34 -12.10 0.57 1.65
N ASN A 35 -12.04 -0.25 2.70
CA ASN A 35 -10.77 -0.60 3.35
C ASN A 35 -9.81 -1.37 2.42
N THR A 36 -10.35 -2.21 1.55
CA THR A 36 -9.57 -2.95 0.56
C THR A 36 -9.02 -2.02 -0.52
N ARG A 37 -9.84 -1.08 -1.00
CA ARG A 37 -9.45 -0.02 -1.95
C ARG A 37 -8.28 0.80 -1.39
N LYS A 38 -8.37 1.25 -0.14
CA LYS A 38 -7.28 1.98 0.54
C LYS A 38 -5.96 1.20 0.54
N ARG A 39 -6.01 -0.10 0.81
CA ARG A 39 -4.82 -0.97 0.80
C ARG A 39 -4.25 -1.19 -0.61
N LEU A 40 -5.10 -1.34 -1.62
CA LEU A 40 -4.67 -1.50 -3.01
C LEU A 40 -4.05 -0.22 -3.58
N GLN A 41 -4.50 0.94 -3.11
CA GLN A 41 -4.00 2.25 -3.51
C GLN A 41 -2.82 2.73 -2.68
N ASP A 42 -2.50 2.10 -1.55
CA ASP A 42 -1.35 2.46 -0.72
C ASP A 42 -0.04 2.22 -1.50
N PRO A 43 0.66 3.30 -1.93
CA PRO A 43 1.87 3.16 -2.71
C PRO A 43 3.08 2.78 -1.84
N ASN A 44 2.91 2.75 -0.51
CA ASN A 44 4.03 2.61 0.40
C ASN A 44 4.46 1.15 0.53
N VAL A 45 5.68 0.86 0.12
CA VAL A 45 6.34 -0.41 0.39
C VAL A 45 7.12 -0.30 1.69
N ARG A 46 6.78 -1.13 2.68
CA ARG A 46 7.51 -1.17 3.96
C ARG A 46 8.74 -2.06 3.83
N VAL A 47 9.92 -1.47 3.97
CA VAL A 47 11.22 -2.17 3.99
C VAL A 47 11.79 -2.14 5.40
N ILE A 48 12.15 -3.30 5.94
CA ILE A 48 12.78 -3.42 7.27
C ILE A 48 14.27 -3.69 7.08
N VAL A 49 15.11 -2.79 7.60
CA VAL A 49 16.58 -2.92 7.56
C VAL A 49 17.07 -3.35 8.94
N VAL A 50 17.62 -4.56 9.05
CA VAL A 50 18.10 -5.15 10.31
C VAL A 50 19.60 -5.38 10.27
N GLY A 51 20.26 -5.27 11.42
CA GLY A 51 21.69 -5.54 11.60
C GLY A 51 22.21 -4.97 12.92
N GLU A 52 23.48 -5.20 13.24
CA GLU A 52 24.09 -4.75 14.51
C GLU A 52 24.27 -3.24 14.60
N PHE A 53 24.38 -2.72 15.84
CA PHE A 53 24.61 -1.29 16.09
C PHE A 53 25.92 -0.81 15.45
N LYS A 54 25.93 0.42 14.94
CA LYS A 54 27.09 1.06 14.27
C LYS A 54 27.65 0.38 13.01
N LYS A 55 26.92 -0.55 12.37
CA LYS A 55 27.31 -1.16 11.08
C LYS A 55 26.81 -0.42 9.83
N GLY A 56 26.57 0.89 9.92
CA GLY A 56 26.27 1.72 8.75
C GLY A 56 24.83 1.63 8.19
N LYS A 57 23.87 1.07 8.95
CA LYS A 57 22.45 0.98 8.51
C LYS A 57 21.84 2.34 8.15
N SER A 58 21.98 3.35 9.01
CA SER A 58 21.52 4.73 8.72
C SER A 58 22.19 5.30 7.47
N LYS A 59 23.49 5.05 7.30
CA LYS A 59 24.28 5.54 6.15
C LYS A 59 23.83 4.92 4.83
N LEU A 60 23.52 3.62 4.85
CA LEU A 60 22.94 2.92 3.69
C LEU A 60 21.57 3.50 3.31
N ILE A 61 20.69 3.70 4.29
CA ILE A 61 19.35 4.26 4.05
C ILE A 61 19.47 5.66 3.45
N ASN A 62 20.28 6.54 4.04
CA ASN A 62 20.49 7.90 3.55
C ASN A 62 21.03 7.94 2.12
N ALA A 63 21.94 7.02 1.77
CA ALA A 63 22.45 6.91 0.41
C ALA A 63 21.38 6.40 -0.58
N LEU A 64 20.56 5.43 -0.18
CA LEU A 64 19.51 4.85 -1.01
C LEU A 64 18.42 5.88 -1.36
N VAL A 65 18.01 6.70 -0.38
CA VAL A 65 17.00 7.75 -0.59
C VAL A 65 17.61 9.10 -1.00
N ASN A 66 18.94 9.16 -1.12
CA ASN A 66 19.70 10.38 -1.42
C ASN A 66 19.32 11.59 -0.54
N ALA A 67 19.06 11.34 0.75
CA ALA A 67 18.62 12.36 1.70
C ALA A 67 19.01 11.97 3.15
N PRO A 68 19.29 12.95 4.04
CA PRO A 68 19.66 12.69 5.43
C PRO A 68 18.41 12.39 6.29
N VAL A 69 17.81 11.21 6.10
CA VAL A 69 16.57 10.81 6.78
C VAL A 69 16.80 10.10 8.13
N CYS A 70 17.97 9.48 8.30
CA CYS A 70 18.37 8.80 9.53
C CYS A 70 19.63 9.45 10.14
N PRO A 71 19.66 9.71 11.46
CA PRO A 71 20.86 10.15 12.17
C PRO A 71 21.90 9.02 12.33
#